data_AF-A0A9J5XJ11-F1
#
_entry.id   AF-A0A9J5XJ11-F1
#
_cell.length_a   1.000
_cell.length_b   1.000
_cell.length_c   1.000
_cell.angle_alpha   90.00
_cell.angle_beta   90.00
_cell.angle_gamma   90.00
#
_symmetry.space_group_name_H-M   'P 1'
#
loop_
_entity.id
_entity.type
_entity.pdbx_description
1 polymer ?
#
loop_
_entity_poly.entity_id
_entity_poly.type
_entity_poly.pdbx_seq_one_letter_code
_entity_poly.pdbx_strand_id
1 'polypeptide(L)'
;MATEMELAKQSVPINKILKSSVDSVMRVLVIRRGSVIPYKNSRHEGTFRTIILVDEEVTTLTLSLTLFYNGSYLLYLSHPSPA
;
A
#
# COMPACT_ATOMS: atom_id res chain seq x y z
N MET A 1 17.47 -9.94 -6.08
CA MET A 1 16.04 -9.80 -5.74
C MET A 1 15.61 -11.08 -5.07
N ALA A 2 14.91 -11.00 -3.94
CA ALA A 2 14.35 -12.18 -3.28
C ALA A 2 13.26 -12.80 -4.17
N THR A 3 13.17 -14.12 -4.17
CA THR A 3 12.10 -14.88 -4.82
C THR A 3 10.77 -14.68 -4.09
N GLU A 4 9.66 -14.92 -4.77
CA GLU A 4 8.33 -14.88 -4.14
C GLU A 4 8.28 -15.78 -2.89
N MET A 5 8.89 -16.97 -2.96
CA MET A 5 8.94 -17.91 -1.84
C MET A 5 9.75 -17.39 -0.65
N GLU A 6 10.81 -16.60 -0.88
CA GLU A 6 11.59 -15.97 0.18
C GLU A 6 10.82 -14.80 0.82
N LEU A 7 10.16 -13.97 0.02
CA LEU A 7 9.29 -12.90 0.50
C LEU A 7 8.09 -13.44 1.29
N ALA A 8 7.51 -14.52 0.81
CA ALA A 8 6.43 -15.24 1.47
C ALA A 8 6.78 -15.70 2.89
N LYS A 9 8.04 -16.03 3.17
CA LYS A 9 8.51 -16.41 4.52
C LYS A 9 8.72 -15.21 5.45
N GLN A 10 8.91 -14.03 4.88
CA GLN A 10 9.13 -12.78 5.61
C GLN A 10 7.84 -11.98 5.80
N SER A 11 6.73 -12.42 5.19
CA SER A 11 5.48 -11.68 5.22
C SER A 11 4.85 -11.69 6.61
N VAL A 12 4.41 -10.52 7.07
CA VAL A 12 3.63 -10.36 8.30
C VAL A 12 2.20 -9.93 7.99
N PRO A 13 1.22 -10.31 8.83
CA PRO A 13 -0.14 -9.77 8.79
C PRO A 13 -0.14 -8.23 8.91
N ILE A 14 -1.14 -7.60 8.30
CA ILE A 14 -1.28 -6.14 8.22
C ILE A 14 -1.28 -5.51 9.61
N ASN A 15 -2.01 -6.09 10.56
CA ASN A 15 -2.13 -5.57 11.93
C ASN A 15 -0.82 -5.60 12.73
N LYS A 16 0.18 -6.38 12.29
CA LYS A 16 1.51 -6.51 12.91
C LYS A 16 2.55 -5.58 12.30
N ILE A 17 2.19 -4.85 11.22
CA ILE A 17 3.07 -3.85 10.63
C ILE A 17 3.09 -2.62 11.53
N LEU A 18 4.26 -2.34 12.11
CA LEU A 18 4.45 -1.12 12.91
C LEU A 18 4.38 0.12 12.01
N LYS A 19 3.72 1.18 12.48
CA LYS A 19 3.61 2.45 11.75
C LYS A 19 4.97 3.09 11.43
N SER A 20 5.98 2.85 12.27
CA SER A 20 7.35 3.34 12.10
C SER A 20 8.21 2.40 11.25
N SER A 21 7.65 1.29 10.76
CA SER A 21 8.39 0.34 9.95
C SER A 21 8.78 0.97 8.61
N VAL A 22 10.06 0.88 8.28
CA VAL A 22 10.62 1.43 7.02
C VAL A 22 10.62 0.38 5.91
N ASP A 23 10.60 -0.90 6.27
CA ASP A 23 10.55 -2.02 5.34
C ASP A 23 9.67 -3.14 5.90
N SER A 24 8.72 -3.63 5.11
CA SER A 24 7.79 -4.68 5.51
C SER A 24 7.25 -5.42 4.29
N VAL A 25 7.20 -6.74 4.41
CA VAL A 25 6.59 -7.61 3.41
C VAL A 25 5.24 -8.07 3.94
N MET A 26 4.22 -8.04 3.07
CA MET A 26 2.88 -8.53 3.40
C MET A 26 2.34 -9.38 2.25
N ARG A 27 1.51 -10.37 2.60
CA ARG A 27 0.74 -11.15 1.63
C ARG A 27 -0.72 -10.77 1.77
N VAL A 28 -1.31 -10.33 0.66
CA VAL A 28 -2.63 -9.71 0.66
C VAL A 28 -3.40 -10.11 -0.59
N LEU A 29 -4.72 -10.17 -0.45
CA LEU A 29 -5.65 -10.21 -1.55
C LEU A 29 -6.14 -8.78 -1.84
N VAL A 30 -6.06 -8.37 -3.11
CA VAL A 30 -6.62 -7.09 -3.56
C VAL A 30 -8.12 -7.28 -3.83
N ILE A 31 -8.97 -6.74 -2.95
CA ILE A 31 -10.44 -6.89 -3.06
C ILE A 31 -11.11 -5.76 -3.82
N ARG A 32 -10.50 -4.57 -3.85
CA ARG A 32 -11.03 -3.44 -4.63
C ARG A 32 -9.91 -2.58 -5.16
N ARG A 33 -10.07 -2.12 -6.40
CA ARG A 33 -9.20 -1.11 -7.00
C ARG A 33 -10.04 0.11 -7.35
N GLY A 34 -9.72 1.25 -6.77
CA GLY A 34 -10.33 2.53 -7.09
C GLY A 34 -9.91 3.04 -8.47
N SER A 35 -10.58 4.11 -8.90
CA SER A 35 -10.22 4.86 -10.09
C SER A 35 -8.83 5.50 -9.94
N VAL A 36 -8.13 5.62 -11.07
CA VAL A 36 -6.90 6.41 -11.14
C VAL A 36 -7.29 7.87 -11.29
N ILE A 37 -6.87 8.71 -10.34
CA ILE A 37 -7.19 10.13 -10.28
C ILE A 37 -5.90 10.90 -10.58
N PRO A 38 -5.79 11.60 -11.72
CA PRO A 38 -4.66 12.47 -11.97
C PRO A 38 -4.70 13.67 -11.01
N TYR A 39 -3.53 14.11 -10.54
CA TYR A 39 -3.40 15.34 -9.77
C TYR A 39 -2.25 16.19 -10.32
N LYS A 40 -2.41 17.51 -10.19
CA LYS A 40 -1.38 18.49 -10.52
C LYS A 40 -1.38 19.56 -9.45
N ASN A 41 -0.25 19.73 -8.77
CA ASN A 41 -0.04 20.81 -7.82
C ASN A 41 1.13 21.71 -8.27
N SER A 42 1.43 22.76 -7.50
CA SER A 42 2.49 23.72 -7.83
C SER A 42 3.90 23.13 -7.88
N ARG A 43 4.10 21.91 -7.37
CA ARG A 43 5.39 21.22 -7.31
C ARG A 43 5.48 20.08 -8.33
N HIS A 44 4.43 19.27 -8.47
CA HIS A 44 4.45 18.05 -9.28
C HIS A 44 3.06 17.70 -9.83
N GLU A 45 3.09 16.97 -10.95
CA GLU A 45 1.98 16.16 -11.43
C GLU A 45 2.17 14.70 -11.03
N GLY A 46 1.07 13.95 -10.97
CA GLY A 46 1.08 12.53 -10.65
C GLY A 46 -0.30 11.90 -10.82
N THR A 47 -0.39 10.63 -10.44
CA THR A 47 -1.66 9.93 -10.35
C THR A 47 -1.80 9.30 -8.97
N PHE A 48 -3.02 9.30 -8.46
CA PHE A 48 -3.39 8.70 -7.19
C PHE A 48 -4.39 7.57 -7.45
N ARG A 49 -4.26 6.46 -6.72
CA ARG A 49 -5.22 5.35 -6.76
C ARG A 49 -5.41 4.75 -5.38
N THR A 50 -6.66 4.57 -4.98
CA THR A 50 -6.99 3.81 -3.78
C THR A 50 -7.08 2.31 -4.08
N ILE A 51 -6.55 1.46 -3.21
CA ILE A 51 -6.64 0.00 -3.29
C ILE A 51 -7.10 -0.51 -1.92
N ILE A 52 -8.05 -1.44 -1.89
CA ILE A 52 -8.45 -2.12 -0.65
C ILE A 52 -7.86 -3.52 -0.68
N LEU A 53 -7.14 -3.84 0.39
CA LEU A 53 -6.46 -5.10 0.63
C LEU A 53 -7.09 -5.82 1.81
N VAL A 54 -7.01 -7.15 1.79
CA VAL A 54 -7.28 -8.00 2.95
C VAL A 54 -6.15 -9.02 3.10
N ASP A 55 -5.73 -9.29 4.33
CA ASP A 55 -4.76 -10.35 4.63
C ASP A 55 -5.44 -11.65 5.06
N GLU A 56 -4.61 -12.65 5.41
CA GLU A 56 -5.06 -13.96 5.88
C GLU A 56 -5.79 -13.88 7.24
N GLU A 57 -5.55 -12.85 8.05
CA GLU A 57 -6.24 -12.61 9.34
C GLU A 57 -7.56 -11.83 9.13
N VAL A 58 -8.00 -11.63 7.89
CA VAL A 58 -9.20 -10.85 7.52
C VAL A 58 -9.08 -9.38 7.95
N THR A 59 -7.86 -8.89 8.11
CA THR A 59 -7.61 -7.47 8.38
C THR A 59 -7.70 -6.70 7.08
N THR A 60 -8.61 -5.73 7.02
CA THR A 60 -8.76 -4.87 5.84
C THR A 60 -7.90 -3.62 5.95
N LEU A 61 -7.21 -3.27 4.86
CA LEU A 61 -6.42 -2.06 4.76
C LEU A 61 -6.79 -1.29 3.50
N THR A 62 -7.12 -0.01 3.69
CA THR A 62 -7.27 0.91 2.57
C THR A 62 -5.93 1.60 2.33
N LEU A 63 -5.37 1.37 1.14
CA LEU A 63 -4.14 1.97 0.70
C LEU A 63 -4.37 3.06 -0.32
N SER A 64 -3.56 4.10 -0.20
CA SER A 64 -3.45 5.20 -1.14
C SER A 64 -2.11 5.10 -1.87
N LEU A 65 -2.15 4.75 -3.15
CA LEU A 65 -0.97 4.67 -4.00
C LEU A 65 -0.81 5.99 -4.76
N THR A 66 0.32 6.65 -4.59
CA THR A 66 0.67 7.86 -5.33
C THR A 66 1.83 7.56 -6.27
N LEU A 67 1.59 7.68 -7.58
CA LEU A 67 2.61 7.58 -8.62
C LEU A 67 3.05 8.99 -9.04
N PHE A 68 4.34 9.28 -8.91
CA PHE A 68 4.95 10.49 -9.44
C PHE A 68 5.44 10.24 -10.87
N TYR A 69 5.39 11.27 -11.72
CA TYR A 69 5.80 11.17 -13.13
C TYR A 69 7.27 10.76 -13.33
N ASN A 70 8.12 10.93 -12.32
CA ASN A 70 9.50 10.46 -12.33
C ASN A 70 9.64 8.93 -12.16
N GLY A 71 8.54 8.17 -12.21
CA GLY A 71 8.51 6.72 -12.04
C GLY A 71 8.65 6.24 -10.60
N SER A 72 8.67 7.16 -9.62
CA SER A 72 8.71 6.82 -8.20
C SER A 72 7.31 6.56 -7.65
N TYR A 73 7.17 5.49 -6.87
CA TYR A 73 5.94 5.13 -6.17
C TYR A 73 6.09 5.53 -4.71
N LEU A 74 5.16 6.32 -4.18
CA LEU A 74 4.99 6.47 -2.73
C LEU A 74 3.71 5.75 -2.32
N LEU A 75 3.87 4.74 -1.45
CA LEU A 75 2.77 4.09 -0.77
C LEU A 75 2.48 4.85 0.51
N TYR A 76 1.26 5.39 0.64
CA TYR A 76 0.79 5.94 1.91
C TYR A 76 -0.20 4.96 2.54
N LEU A 77 0.21 4.39 3.68
CA LEU A 77 -0.63 3.57 4.55
C LEU A 77 -1.60 4.47 5.31
N SER A 78 -2.79 4.71 4.75
CA SER A 78 -3.87 5.40 5.47
C SER A 78 -4.53 4.41 6.43
N HIS A 79 -4.04 4.32 7.66
CA HIS A 79 -4.73 3.53 8.68
C HIS A 79 -6.02 4.26 9.07
N PRO A 80 -7.18 3.59 9.15
CA PRO A 80 -8.36 4.21 9.73
C PRO A 80 -8.03 4.66 11.16
N SER A 81 -8.33 5.93 11.48
CA SER A 81 -8.25 6.41 12.86
C SER A 81 -9.23 5.59 13.71
N PRO A 82 -8.84 5.10 14.90
CA PRO A 82 -9.83 4.65 15.86
C PRO A 82 -10.76 5.83 16.17
N ALA A 83 -12.06 5.54 16.16
CA ALA A 83 -13.12 6.46 16.59
C ALA A 83 -13.08 6.68 18.10
#